data_AF-A0A7C5BHY1-F1
#
_entry.id   AF-A0A7C5BHY1-F1
#
_cell.length_a   1.000
_cell.length_b   1.000
_cell.length_c   1.000
_cell.angle_alpha   90.00
_cell.angle_beta   90.00
_cell.angle_gamma   90.00
#
_symmetry.space_group_name_H-M   'P 1'
#
loop_
_entity.id
_entity.type
_entity.pdbx_description
1 polymer ?
#
loop_
_entity_poly.entity_id
_entity_poly.type
_entity_poly.pdbx_seq_one_letter_code
_entity_poly.pdbx_strand_id
1 'polypeptide(L)'
;MQNLTKKQNSNQQNLIEEQIKTGDNTNKEIKIDPNYIIWLINSYGSFGFTSSGLYRNKIPTFQLKMTVSKIKFLEQIRDYLGLKNKIYKYHYPGKDKSKREPQAILIVRDFKQLKDIIIPFFYKKLTGEKRSQFIKWLEKIGHDPGVSDRFKSLYRLYKLGVYDTNPKFTEKFKD
;
A
#
# COMPACT_ATOMS: atom_id res chain seq x y z
N MET A 1 3.82 26.74 0.46
CA MET A 1 2.99 25.57 0.86
C MET A 1 3.79 24.29 1.09
N GLN A 2 4.82 23.94 0.31
CA GLN A 2 5.55 22.65 0.46
C GLN A 2 6.30 22.46 1.81
N ASN A 3 6.71 23.55 2.49
CA ASN A 3 7.47 23.47 3.75
C ASN A 3 6.59 23.16 4.99
N LEU A 4 5.31 23.54 4.96
CA LEU A 4 4.36 23.26 6.04
C LEU A 4 3.99 21.77 6.11
N THR A 5 3.74 21.16 4.95
CA THR A 5 3.36 19.74 4.85
C THR A 5 4.51 18.81 5.23
N LYS A 6 5.76 19.16 4.88
CA LYS A 6 6.94 18.38 5.28
C LYS A 6 7.15 18.40 6.81
N LYS A 7 6.96 19.56 7.45
CA LYS A 7 7.11 19.70 8.91
C LYS A 7 6.01 18.98 9.69
N GLN A 8 4.78 18.96 9.16
CA GLN A 8 3.67 18.20 9.76
C GLN A 8 3.91 16.68 9.68
N ASN A 9 4.35 16.18 8.53
CA ASN A 9 4.65 14.75 8.35
C ASN A 9 5.84 14.28 9.21
N SER A 10 6.88 15.11 9.37
CA SER A 10 8.02 14.78 10.23
C SER A 10 7.63 14.75 11.71
N ASN A 11 6.76 15.68 12.14
CA ASN A 11 6.30 15.71 13.53
C ASN A 11 5.44 14.48 13.85
N GLN A 12 4.58 14.04 12.93
CA GLN A 12 3.77 12.85 13.11
C GLN A 12 4.62 11.57 13.12
N GLN A 13 5.67 11.51 12.29
CA GLN A 13 6.67 10.44 12.33
C GLN A 13 7.36 10.33 13.68
N ASN A 14 7.88 11.44 14.19
CA ASN A 14 8.60 11.47 15.46
C ASN A 14 7.69 11.07 16.62
N LEU A 15 6.43 11.53 16.63
CA LEU A 15 5.44 11.17 17.65
C LEU A 15 5.16 9.66 17.67
N ILE A 16 5.01 9.04 16.49
CA ILE A 16 4.78 7.60 16.34
C ILE A 16 6.04 6.81 16.73
N GLU A 17 7.23 7.27 16.34
CA GLU A 17 8.49 6.59 16.67
C GLU A 17 8.84 6.69 18.16
N GLU A 18 8.52 7.81 18.83
CA GLU A 18 8.66 7.95 20.29
C GLU A 18 7.70 7.03 21.05
N GLN A 19 6.43 6.94 20.65
CA GLN A 19 5.45 6.03 21.28
C GLN A 19 5.79 4.55 21.07
N ILE A 20 6.42 4.20 19.93
CA ILE A 20 6.92 2.83 19.70
C ILE A 20 8.12 2.52 20.62
N LYS A 21 8.97 3.50 20.93
CA LYS A 21 10.16 3.34 21.77
C LYS A 21 9.84 3.25 23.27
N THR A 22 8.83 3.95 23.76
CA THR A 22 8.52 3.99 25.20
C THR A 22 7.75 2.76 25.71
N GLY A 23 7.26 1.89 24.83
CA GLY A 23 6.51 0.68 25.22
C GLY A 23 5.18 1.00 25.93
N ASP A 24 4.77 2.27 25.92
CA ASP A 24 3.61 2.75 26.65
C ASP A 24 2.35 2.40 25.85
N ASN A 25 1.77 1.24 26.18
CA ASN A 25 0.52 0.70 25.63
C ASN A 25 -0.72 1.48 26.12
N THR A 26 -0.62 2.80 26.24
CA THR A 26 -1.84 3.60 26.41
C THR A 26 -2.60 3.56 25.09
N ASN A 27 -3.79 2.94 25.11
CA ASN A 27 -4.74 2.83 23.99
C ASN A 27 -5.26 4.21 23.52
N LYS A 28 -4.39 5.16 23.22
CA LYS A 28 -4.75 6.30 22.37
C LYS A 28 -4.79 5.75 20.96
N GLU A 29 -5.99 5.62 20.40
CA GLU A 29 -6.18 5.41 18.97
C GLU A 29 -5.41 6.50 18.23
N ILE A 30 -4.24 6.16 17.68
CA ILE A 30 -3.49 7.07 16.84
C ILE A 30 -4.30 7.20 15.55
N LYS A 31 -5.02 8.31 15.42
CA LYS A 31 -5.68 8.66 14.16
C LYS A 31 -4.58 8.92 13.12
N ILE A 32 -4.34 7.93 12.26
CA ILE A 32 -3.39 8.09 11.17
C ILE A 32 -3.98 9.05 10.14
N ASP A 33 -3.24 10.10 9.79
CA ASP A 33 -3.61 10.99 8.71
C ASP A 33 -3.55 10.23 7.37
N PRO A 34 -4.65 10.14 6.59
CA PRO A 34 -4.62 9.54 5.27
C PRO A 34 -3.55 10.13 4.35
N ASN A 35 -3.24 11.44 4.44
CA ASN A 35 -2.18 12.06 3.65
C ASN A 35 -0.79 11.53 4.01
N TYR A 36 -0.58 11.19 5.28
CA TYR A 36 0.65 10.56 5.74
C TYR A 36 0.82 9.15 5.14
N ILE A 37 -0.27 8.38 5.04
CA ILE A 37 -0.26 7.09 4.34
C ILE A 37 0.08 7.29 2.86
N ILE A 38 -0.54 8.26 2.18
CA ILE A 38 -0.23 8.57 0.77
C ILE A 38 1.26 8.91 0.59
N TRP A 39 1.82 9.76 1.45
CA TRP A 39 3.25 10.10 1.44
C TRP A 39 4.13 8.86 1.62
N LEU A 40 3.77 7.97 2.55
CA LEU A 40 4.51 6.75 2.79
C LEU A 40 4.48 5.81 1.57
N ILE A 41 3.32 5.66 0.93
CA ILE A 41 3.17 4.81 -0.26
C ILE A 41 3.91 5.39 -1.47
N ASN A 42 3.95 6.71 -1.61
CA ASN A 42 4.81 7.37 -2.60
C ASN A 42 6.28 6.96 -2.44
N SER A 43 6.74 6.76 -1.20
CA SER A 43 8.14 6.46 -0.88
C SER A 43 8.46 4.95 -0.89
N TYR A 44 7.62 4.13 -0.25
CA TYR A 44 7.92 2.72 0.04
C TYR A 44 6.94 1.72 -0.57
N GLY A 45 5.81 2.19 -1.12
CA GLY A 45 4.82 1.35 -1.76
C GLY A 45 5.30 0.82 -3.12
N SER A 46 4.81 -0.35 -3.51
CA SER A 46 5.09 -0.96 -4.81
C SER A 46 3.83 -1.54 -5.44
N PHE A 47 3.69 -1.30 -6.75
CA PHE A 47 2.64 -1.86 -7.59
C PHE A 47 3.29 -2.77 -8.63
N GLY A 48 2.83 -4.02 -8.72
CA GLY A 48 3.45 -5.00 -9.60
C GLY A 48 2.62 -6.26 -9.77
N PHE A 49 3.28 -7.34 -10.18
CA PHE A 49 2.66 -8.63 -10.40
C PHE A 49 3.45 -9.71 -9.68
N THR A 50 2.75 -10.69 -9.13
CA THR A 50 3.37 -11.93 -8.67
C THR A 50 2.97 -13.05 -9.61
N SER A 51 3.94 -13.86 -10.02
CA SER A 51 3.71 -15.03 -10.85
C SER A 51 3.60 -16.27 -9.98
N SER A 52 2.62 -17.13 -10.26
CA SER A 52 2.65 -18.52 -9.78
C SER A 52 3.45 -19.35 -10.76
N GLY A 53 4.46 -20.11 -10.30
CA GLY A 53 5.45 -20.75 -11.17
C GLY A 53 4.90 -21.78 -12.17
N LEU A 54 3.68 -22.29 -11.96
CA LEU A 54 3.09 -23.37 -12.78
C LEU A 54 2.25 -22.87 -13.96
N TYR A 55 1.63 -21.71 -13.82
CA TYR A 55 0.79 -21.12 -14.84
C TYR A 55 1.24 -19.67 -14.92
N ARG A 56 1.68 -19.20 -16.08
CA ARG A 56 2.15 -17.82 -16.36
C ARG A 56 1.13 -16.70 -16.00
N ASN A 57 0.10 -17.04 -15.23
CA ASN A 57 -0.86 -16.20 -14.55
C ASN A 57 -0.15 -15.20 -13.65
N LYS A 58 -0.27 -13.94 -14.03
CA LYS A 58 0.17 -12.77 -13.28
C LYS A 58 -0.97 -12.29 -12.41
N ILE A 59 -0.71 -12.23 -11.11
CA ILE A 59 -1.66 -11.71 -10.13
C ILE A 59 -1.25 -10.28 -9.79
N PRO A 60 -2.09 -9.26 -10.06
CA PRO A 60 -1.81 -7.90 -9.66
C PRO A 60 -1.58 -7.82 -8.14
N THR A 61 -0.55 -7.09 -7.74
CA THR A 61 -0.10 -7.04 -6.35
C THR A 61 0.26 -5.62 -5.96
N PHE A 62 -0.26 -5.19 -4.81
CA PHE A 62 0.24 -4.04 -4.07
C PHE A 62 1.08 -4.54 -2.89
N GLN A 63 2.20 -3.88 -2.61
CA GLN A 63 3.07 -4.19 -1.48
C GLN A 63 3.52 -2.93 -0.77
N LEU A 64 3.62 -3.01 0.55
CA LEU A 64 4.34 -2.04 1.39
C LEU A 64 5.37 -2.79 2.21
N LYS A 65 6.64 -2.40 2.09
CA LYS A 65 7.78 -3.06 2.72
C LYS A 65 8.53 -2.08 3.61
N MET A 66 8.83 -2.51 4.83
CA MET A 66 9.64 -1.75 5.80
C MET A 66 10.55 -2.69 6.59
N THR A 67 11.41 -2.15 7.44
CA THR A 67 12.18 -2.94 8.41
C THR A 67 11.25 -3.59 9.44
N VAL A 68 11.65 -4.74 10.00
CA VAL A 68 10.82 -5.44 11.02
C VAL A 68 10.58 -4.60 12.27
N SER A 69 11.47 -3.66 12.60
CA SER A 69 11.26 -2.69 13.69
C SER A 69 10.01 -1.83 13.51
N LYS A 70 9.52 -1.66 12.28
CA LYS A 70 8.32 -0.87 11.94
C LYS A 70 7.06 -1.72 11.74
N ILE A 71 7.03 -2.96 12.24
CA ILE A 71 5.89 -3.87 12.02
C ILE A 71 4.57 -3.35 12.61
N LYS A 72 4.58 -2.79 13.82
CA LYS A 72 3.37 -2.22 14.45
C LYS A 72 2.78 -1.11 13.59
N PHE A 73 3.62 -0.31 12.95
CA PHE A 73 3.17 0.76 12.07
C PHE A 73 2.55 0.22 10.77
N LEU A 74 3.11 -0.85 10.20
CA LEU A 74 2.48 -1.59 9.10
C LEU A 74 1.11 -2.18 9.49
N GLU A 75 0.97 -2.68 10.72
CA GLU A 75 -0.31 -3.19 11.26
C GLU A 75 -1.34 -2.07 11.35
N GLN A 76 -0.96 -0.90 11.87
CA GLN A 76 -1.86 0.25 11.93
C GLN A 76 -2.31 0.73 10.54
N ILE A 77 -1.42 0.75 9.54
CA ILE A 77 -1.80 1.09 8.15
C ILE A 77 -2.77 0.04 7.59
N ARG A 78 -2.50 -1.24 7.82
CA ARG A 78 -3.39 -2.33 7.40
C ARG A 78 -4.78 -2.13 7.99
N ASP A 79 -4.85 -1.86 9.29
CA ASP A 79 -6.10 -1.72 10.03
C ASP A 79 -6.87 -0.47 9.60
N TYR A 80 -6.18 0.66 9.45
CA TYR A 80 -6.76 1.89 8.91
C TYR A 80 -7.38 1.69 7.52
N LEU A 81 -6.67 0.97 6.62
CA LEU A 81 -7.19 0.67 5.29
C LEU A 81 -8.30 -0.40 5.29
N GLY A 82 -8.57 -1.05 6.43
CA GLY A 82 -9.52 -2.15 6.55
C GLY A 82 -9.07 -3.42 5.83
N LEU A 83 -7.76 -3.64 5.72
CA LEU A 83 -7.18 -4.80 5.04
C LEU A 83 -7.15 -6.02 5.98
N LYS A 84 -7.42 -7.21 5.43
CA LYS A 84 -7.38 -8.48 6.18
C LYS A 84 -6.07 -9.24 6.02
N ASN A 85 -5.08 -8.63 5.36
CA ASN A 85 -3.84 -9.29 4.97
C ASN A 85 -2.90 -9.46 6.16
N LYS A 86 -2.27 -10.64 6.26
CA LYS A 86 -1.18 -10.86 7.21
C LYS A 86 0.04 -10.02 6.79
N ILE A 87 0.80 -9.57 7.78
CA ILE A 87 2.12 -8.95 7.55
C ILE A 87 3.17 -10.03 7.69
N TYR A 88 3.94 -10.21 6.62
CA TYR A 88 4.97 -11.23 6.54
C TYR A 88 6.28 -10.68 7.07
N LYS A 89 6.93 -11.40 7.99
CA LYS A 89 8.33 -11.17 8.36
C LYS A 89 9.20 -11.99 7.42
N TYR A 90 10.07 -11.32 6.69
CA TYR A 90 10.98 -11.93 5.74
C TYR A 90 12.41 -11.66 6.18
N HIS A 91 13.17 -12.73 6.38
CA HIS A 91 14.60 -12.68 6.62
C HIS A 91 15.30 -13.41 5.48
N TYR A 92 16.17 -12.71 4.76
CA TYR A 92 17.00 -13.32 3.72
C TYR A 92 18.45 -13.36 4.20
N PRO A 93 18.94 -14.51 4.69
CA PRO A 93 20.36 -14.72 4.90
C PRO A 93 20.98 -14.83 3.51
N GLY A 94 21.60 -13.75 3.03
CA GLY A 94 22.18 -13.75 1.69
C GLY A 94 23.22 -14.85 1.51
N LYS A 95 23.31 -15.43 0.31
CA LYS A 95 24.40 -16.35 -0.07
C LYS A 95 25.78 -15.70 0.00
N ASP A 96 25.81 -14.36 -0.06
CA ASP A 96 26.99 -13.50 0.00
C ASP A 96 27.44 -13.16 1.43
N LYS A 97 26.86 -13.80 2.46
CA LYS A 97 27.10 -13.52 3.89
C LYS A 97 26.81 -12.07 4.32
N SER A 98 26.17 -11.27 3.46
CA SER A 98 25.79 -9.90 3.80
C SER A 98 24.61 -9.92 4.77
N LYS A 99 24.82 -9.33 5.95
CA LYS A 99 23.79 -9.17 6.98
C LYS A 99 22.75 -8.15 6.52
N ARG A 100 21.68 -8.63 5.90
CA ARG A 100 20.53 -7.81 5.51
C ARG A 100 19.56 -7.72 6.67
N GLU A 101 19.08 -6.50 6.95
CA GLU A 101 18.06 -6.30 7.97
C GLU A 101 16.77 -7.05 7.61
N PRO A 102 16.15 -7.76 8.58
CA PRO A 102 14.85 -8.37 8.40
C PRO A 102 13.80 -7.33 7.95
N GLN A 103 12.89 -7.76 7.08
CA GLN A 103 11.86 -6.91 6.47
C GLN A 103 10.46 -7.37 6.88
N ALA A 104 9.56 -6.44 7.14
CA ALA A 104 8.12 -6.68 7.27
C ALA A 104 7.42 -6.23 5.98
N ILE A 105 6.53 -7.06 5.45
CA ILE A 105 5.88 -6.83 4.16
C ILE A 105 4.37 -7.03 4.28
N LEU A 106 3.61 -5.99 3.99
CA LEU A 106 2.18 -6.06 3.73
C LEU A 106 1.98 -6.32 2.23
N ILE A 107 1.29 -7.40 1.87
CA ILE A 107 1.06 -7.81 0.48
C ILE A 107 -0.44 -7.96 0.24
N VAL A 108 -0.98 -7.24 -0.74
CA VAL A 108 -2.40 -7.31 -1.13
C VAL A 108 -2.52 -7.81 -2.57
N ARG A 109 -3.17 -8.96 -2.73
CA ARG A 109 -3.43 -9.64 -4.03
C ARG A 109 -4.89 -10.01 -4.24
N ASP A 110 -5.69 -9.93 -3.18
CA ASP A 110 -7.10 -10.29 -3.26
C ASP A 110 -7.85 -9.29 -4.15
N PHE A 111 -8.63 -9.81 -5.09
CA PHE A 111 -9.36 -9.00 -6.06
C PHE A 111 -10.29 -7.98 -5.39
N LYS A 112 -11.02 -8.39 -4.34
CA LYS A 112 -11.98 -7.52 -3.67
C LYS A 112 -11.25 -6.38 -2.96
N GLN A 113 -10.18 -6.69 -2.23
CA GLN A 113 -9.38 -5.66 -1.55
C GLN A 113 -8.67 -4.71 -2.53
N LEU A 114 -8.18 -5.21 -3.67
CA LEU A 114 -7.65 -4.34 -4.72
C LEU A 114 -8.72 -3.40 -5.29
N LYS A 115 -9.90 -3.96 -5.63
CA LYS A 115 -11.03 -3.22 -6.22
C LYS A 115 -11.61 -2.17 -5.27
N ASP A 116 -11.78 -2.54 -4.01
CA ASP A 116 -12.61 -1.79 -3.06
C ASP A 116 -11.77 -0.94 -2.11
N ILE A 117 -10.50 -1.28 -1.87
CA ILE A 117 -9.63 -0.57 -0.91
C ILE A 117 -8.46 0.11 -1.64
N ILE A 118 -7.56 -0.68 -2.22
CA ILE A 118 -6.26 -0.17 -2.69
C ILE A 118 -6.43 0.80 -3.86
N ILE A 119 -7.13 0.41 -4.92
CA ILE A 119 -7.27 1.26 -6.11
C ILE A 119 -8.00 2.56 -5.76
N PRO A 120 -9.19 2.53 -5.12
CA PRO A 120 -9.88 3.76 -4.72
C PRO A 120 -9.06 4.67 -3.81
N PHE A 121 -8.33 4.11 -2.84
CA PHE A 121 -7.58 4.91 -1.89
C PHE A 121 -6.48 5.73 -2.57
N PHE A 122 -5.79 5.15 -3.56
CA PHE A 122 -4.68 5.80 -4.26
C PHE A 122 -5.08 6.54 -5.55
N TYR A 123 -6.30 6.30 -6.05
CA TYR A 123 -6.77 6.87 -7.30
C TYR A 123 -6.72 8.41 -7.27
N LYS A 124 -5.96 8.99 -8.20
CA LYS A 124 -5.68 10.44 -8.32
C LYS A 124 -5.00 11.11 -7.10
N LYS A 125 -4.59 10.36 -6.08
CA LYS A 125 -3.91 10.89 -4.88
C LYS A 125 -2.38 10.75 -4.90
N LEU A 126 -1.85 9.80 -5.68
CA LEU A 126 -0.41 9.62 -5.84
C LEU A 126 0.20 10.71 -6.72
N THR A 127 1.48 11.02 -6.49
CA THR A 127 2.20 12.09 -7.21
C THR A 127 3.53 11.59 -7.79
N GLY A 128 4.07 12.29 -8.78
CA GLY A 128 5.38 12.00 -9.38
C GLY A 128 5.48 10.59 -9.98
N GLU A 129 6.65 9.95 -9.84
CA GLU A 129 6.92 8.64 -10.45
C GLU A 129 6.00 7.54 -9.89
N LYS A 130 5.56 7.64 -8.62
CA LYS A 130 4.64 6.65 -8.06
C LYS A 130 3.28 6.69 -8.76
N ARG A 131 2.79 7.88 -9.13
CA ARG A 131 1.57 8.02 -9.93
C ARG A 131 1.72 7.34 -11.28
N SER A 132 2.85 7.59 -11.96
CA SER A 132 3.17 6.95 -13.24
C SER A 132 3.22 5.42 -13.11
N GLN A 133 3.86 4.91 -12.05
CA GLN A 133 3.92 3.47 -11.76
C GLN A 133 2.52 2.88 -11.54
N PHE A 134 1.67 3.54 -10.76
CA PHE A 134 0.31 3.09 -10.48
C PHE A 134 -0.56 3.05 -11.73
N ILE A 135 -0.50 4.08 -12.57
CA ILE A 135 -1.22 4.12 -13.85
C ILE A 135 -0.71 3.01 -14.78
N LYS A 136 0.61 2.92 -15.00
CA LYS A 136 1.21 1.87 -15.83
C LYS A 136 0.83 0.47 -15.34
N TRP A 137 0.75 0.27 -14.03
CA TRP A 137 0.29 -0.98 -13.44
C TRP A 137 -1.16 -1.29 -13.80
N LEU A 138 -2.09 -0.33 -13.65
CA LEU A 138 -3.48 -0.49 -14.07
C LEU A 138 -3.63 -0.75 -15.57
N GLU A 139 -2.91 -0.01 -16.43
CA GLU A 139 -2.88 -0.27 -17.88
C GLU A 139 -2.41 -1.70 -18.18
N LYS A 140 -1.34 -2.15 -17.51
CA LYS A 140 -0.81 -3.50 -17.70
C LYS A 140 -1.77 -4.59 -17.21
N ILE A 141 -2.54 -4.35 -16.14
CA ILE A 141 -3.61 -5.27 -15.72
C ILE A 141 -4.61 -5.50 -16.86
N GLY A 142 -4.95 -4.48 -17.63
CA GLY A 142 -5.93 -4.57 -18.72
C GLY A 142 -5.45 -5.34 -19.95
N HIS A 143 -4.17 -5.22 -20.29
CA HIS A 143 -3.62 -5.67 -21.57
C HIS A 143 -2.73 -6.92 -21.48
N ASP A 144 -2.23 -7.29 -20.30
CA ASP A 144 -1.32 -8.43 -20.16
C ASP A 144 -2.10 -9.75 -20.32
N PRO A 145 -1.73 -10.62 -21.28
CA PRO A 145 -2.43 -11.89 -21.52
C PRO A 145 -2.31 -12.86 -20.34
N GLY A 146 -1.29 -12.69 -19.49
CA GLY A 146 -1.13 -13.47 -18.27
C GLY A 146 -2.08 -13.04 -17.14
N VAL A 147 -2.86 -11.96 -17.27
CA VAL A 147 -3.79 -11.51 -16.24
C VAL A 147 -5.19 -12.03 -16.54
N SER A 148 -5.82 -12.67 -15.56
CA SER A 148 -7.17 -13.22 -15.73
C SER A 148 -8.22 -12.13 -15.97
N ASP A 149 -9.31 -12.48 -16.65
CA ASP A 149 -10.39 -11.53 -16.97
C ASP A 149 -11.02 -10.90 -15.73
N ARG A 150 -11.07 -11.66 -14.63
CA ARG A 150 -11.48 -11.14 -13.33
C ARG A 150 -10.65 -9.91 -12.97
N PHE A 151 -9.32 -9.98 -13.01
CA PHE A 151 -8.46 -8.85 -12.69
C PHE A 151 -8.50 -7.75 -13.76
N LYS A 152 -8.66 -8.09 -15.05
CA LYS A 152 -8.85 -7.09 -16.12
C LYS A 152 -10.06 -6.18 -15.88
N SER A 153 -11.06 -6.63 -15.12
CA SER A 153 -12.17 -5.75 -14.72
C SER A 153 -11.70 -4.55 -13.87
N LEU A 154 -10.61 -4.65 -13.10
CA LEU A 154 -10.04 -3.52 -12.35
C LEU A 154 -9.62 -2.39 -13.30
N TYR A 155 -8.99 -2.74 -14.42
CA TYR A 155 -8.64 -1.79 -15.47
C TYR A 155 -9.88 -1.14 -16.09
N ARG A 156 -10.93 -1.93 -16.37
CA ARG A 156 -12.20 -1.40 -16.93
C ARG A 156 -12.84 -0.39 -15.97
N LEU A 157 -12.91 -0.71 -14.68
CA LEU A 157 -13.43 0.20 -13.65
C LEU A 157 -12.64 1.51 -13.60
N TYR A 158 -11.30 1.40 -13.66
CA TYR A 158 -10.40 2.54 -13.72
C TYR A 158 -10.63 3.41 -14.98
N LYS A 159 -10.67 2.81 -16.17
CA LYS A 159 -10.83 3.53 -17.44
C LYS A 159 -12.19 4.20 -17.58
N LEU A 160 -13.24 3.56 -17.07
CA LEU A 160 -14.60 4.10 -17.07
C LEU A 160 -14.80 5.20 -16.01
N GLY A 161 -13.78 5.53 -15.21
CA GLY A 161 -13.89 6.55 -14.16
C GLY A 161 -14.88 6.18 -13.05
N VAL A 162 -15.13 4.88 -12.82
CA VAL A 162 -16.12 4.43 -11.82
C VAL A 162 -15.75 4.90 -10.40
N TYR A 163 -14.46 5.08 -10.14
CA TYR A 163 -13.97 5.57 -8.85
C TYR A 163 -14.23 7.07 -8.64
N ASP A 164 -14.50 7.85 -9.69
CA ASP A 164 -14.92 9.25 -9.58
C ASP A 164 -16.42 9.37 -9.29
N THR A 165 -17.22 8.50 -9.91
CA THR A 165 -18.68 8.65 -9.97
C THR A 165 -19.43 7.85 -8.91
N ASN A 166 -18.76 6.92 -8.22
CA ASN A 166 -19.42 6.06 -7.24
C ASN A 166 -18.90 6.31 -5.81
N PRO A 167 -19.66 7.06 -4.98
CA PRO A 167 -19.27 7.43 -3.62
C PRO A 167 -18.87 6.23 -2.74
N LYS A 168 -19.46 5.05 -2.95
CA LYS A 168 -19.20 3.85 -2.12
C LYS A 168 -17.71 3.48 -2.00
N PHE A 169 -16.90 3.87 -2.98
CA PHE A 169 -15.46 3.60 -3.00
C PHE A 169 -14.62 4.64 -2.25
N THR A 170 -15.16 5.84 -2.05
CA THR A 170 -14.45 6.97 -1.44
C THR A 170 -14.98 7.33 -0.06
N GLU A 171 -16.24 7.04 0.23
CA GLU A 171 -16.95 7.41 1.46
C GLU A 171 -16.26 6.92 2.73
N LYS A 172 -15.78 5.67 2.73
CA LYS A 172 -15.06 5.10 3.88
C LYS A 172 -13.70 5.75 4.18
N PHE A 173 -13.22 6.64 3.33
CA PHE A 173 -11.97 7.40 3.51
C PHE A 173 -12.23 8.90 3.70
N LYS A 174 -13.50 9.30 3.73
CA LYS A 174 -13.89 10.64 4.14
C LYS A 174 -14.03 10.59 5.65
N ASP A 175 -13.11 11.27 6.33
CA ASP A 175 -13.25 11.60 7.75
C ASP A 175 -14.37 12.63 7.94
#